data_AF-A0A0R2CD59-F1
#
_entry.id   AF-A0A0R2CD59-F1
#
_cell.length_a   1.000
_cell.length_b   1.000
_cell.length_c   1.000
_cell.angle_alpha   90.00
_cell.angle_beta   90.00
_cell.angle_gamma   90.00
#
_symmetry.space_group_name_H-M   'P 1'
#
loop_
_entity.id
_entity.type
_entity.pdbx_description
1 polymer ?
#
loop_
_entity_poly.entity_id
_entity_poly.type
_entity_poly.pdbx_seq_one_letter_code
_entity_poly.pdbx_strand_id
1 'polypeptide(L)'
;MRKEPNSLRSIILTGLFAAIIYLGIFILRIPIPALVGRPFINFGNTLAALAILFLGFRNGALAGIIGLGGFDILNGYAATSWLTMLEVLVVAVVIEGIYRVFHYQDSKKYIIMIAIAAGATKIVTSYCVSIVEALMVGTAFKTALVASFLSLPATVINSISTAICVPILYFLAKKIFTAAHFMN
;
A
#
# COMPACT_ATOMS: atom_id res chain seq x y z
N MET A 1 14.78 -11.25 7.95
CA MET A 1 13.78 -10.41 8.66
C MET A 1 12.47 -11.17 8.93
N ARG A 2 11.86 -11.83 7.93
CA ARG A 2 10.62 -12.63 8.12
C ARG A 2 10.68 -13.74 9.19
N LYS A 3 11.87 -14.26 9.52
CA LYS A 3 12.06 -15.39 10.44
C LYS A 3 11.87 -15.03 11.93
N GLU A 4 12.13 -13.78 12.33
CA GLU A 4 12.01 -13.33 13.72
C GLU A 4 11.20 -12.05 13.84
N PRO A 5 9.86 -12.14 13.83
CA PRO A 5 9.01 -10.96 13.81
C PRO A 5 9.09 -10.12 15.08
N ASN A 6 9.51 -10.71 16.21
CA ASN A 6 9.57 -10.06 17.52
C ASN A 6 11.00 -9.62 17.90
N SER A 7 11.98 -9.76 17.00
CA SER A 7 13.33 -9.27 17.25
C SER A 7 13.34 -7.73 17.29
N LEU A 8 14.19 -7.14 18.14
CA LEU A 8 14.37 -5.68 18.24
C LEU A 8 14.60 -5.04 16.87
N ARG A 9 15.42 -5.69 16.03
CA ARG A 9 15.68 -5.27 14.64
C ARG A 9 14.40 -5.19 13.81
N SER A 10 13.52 -6.18 13.97
CA SER A 10 12.27 -6.24 13.20
C SER A 10 11.30 -5.13 13.61
N ILE A 11 11.23 -4.80 14.91
CA ILE A 11 10.42 -3.68 15.42
C ILE A 11 10.98 -2.35 14.90
N ILE A 12 12.29 -2.14 14.99
CA ILE A 12 12.94 -0.92 14.47
C ILE A 12 12.64 -0.74 12.98
N LEU A 13 12.79 -1.79 12.18
CA LEU A 13 12.50 -1.73 10.76
C LEU A 13 11.02 -1.52 10.46
N THR A 14 10.11 -2.10 11.26
CA THR A 14 8.67 -1.84 11.15
C THR A 14 8.36 -0.36 11.38
N GLY A 15 8.93 0.25 12.43
CA GLY A 15 8.80 1.67 12.70
C GLY A 15 9.41 2.54 11.59
N LEU A 16 10.58 2.16 11.07
CA LEU A 16 11.22 2.86 9.96
C LEU A 16 10.37 2.82 8.69
N PHE A 17 9.84 1.65 8.32
CA PHE A 17 8.94 1.51 7.18
C PHE A 17 7.66 2.32 7.39
N ALA A 18 7.07 2.30 8.59
CA ALA A 18 5.89 3.12 8.90
C ALA A 18 6.18 4.62 8.71
N ALA A 19 7.32 5.11 9.21
CA ALA A 19 7.73 6.49 9.04
C ALA A 19 7.97 6.86 7.57
N ILE A 20 8.65 6.00 6.80
CA ILE A 20 8.91 6.24 5.38
C ILE A 20 7.60 6.19 4.57
N ILE A 21 6.65 5.32 4.90
CA ILE A 21 5.34 5.27 4.26
C ILE A 21 4.58 6.58 4.52
N TYR A 22 4.54 7.04 5.77
CA TYR A 22 3.92 8.31 6.14
C TYR A 22 4.55 9.48 5.38
N LEU A 23 5.88 9.61 5.43
CA LEU A 23 6.62 10.68 4.76
C LEU A 23 6.51 10.59 3.24
N GLY A 24 6.47 9.37 2.69
CA GLY A 24 6.30 9.11 1.27
C GLY A 24 5.00 9.70 0.74
N ILE A 25 3.89 9.57 1.48
CA ILE A 25 2.66 10.27 1.12
C ILE A 25 2.77 11.76 1.42
N PHE A 26 3.28 12.12 2.59
CA PHE A 26 3.26 13.50 3.03
C PHE A 26 4.01 14.43 2.07
N ILE A 27 5.17 13.99 1.58
CA ILE A 27 6.08 14.76 0.74
C ILE A 27 5.84 14.53 -0.76
N LEU A 28 5.63 13.28 -1.21
CA LEU A 28 5.60 12.94 -2.65
C LEU A 28 4.19 12.99 -3.24
N ARG A 29 3.47 14.10 -3.06
CA ARG A 29 2.12 14.28 -3.60
C ARG A 29 2.15 14.91 -4.99
N ILE A 30 2.26 14.08 -6.01
CA ILE A 30 2.13 14.54 -7.39
C ILE A 30 0.64 14.49 -7.76
N PRO A 31 -0.06 15.63 -7.96
CA PRO A 31 -1.49 15.63 -8.25
C PRO A 31 -1.78 14.95 -9.59
N ILE A 32 -2.86 14.18 -9.62
CA ILE A 32 -3.35 13.51 -10.83
C ILE A 32 -4.66 14.19 -11.25
N PRO A 33 -4.85 14.50 -12.55
CA PRO A 33 -6.13 15.00 -13.02
C PRO A 33 -7.23 13.95 -12.80
N ALA A 34 -8.30 14.31 -12.09
CA ALA A 34 -9.45 13.45 -11.86
C ALA A 34 -10.75 14.23 -11.88
N LEU A 35 -11.83 13.55 -12.25
CA LEU A 35 -13.18 14.09 -12.30
C LEU A 35 -13.81 14.24 -10.91
N VAL A 36 -13.37 13.43 -9.94
CA VAL A 36 -13.87 13.43 -8.56
C VAL A 36 -12.69 13.43 -7.60
N GLY A 37 -12.72 14.36 -6.63
CA GLY A 37 -11.70 14.50 -5.60
C GLY A 37 -10.40 15.18 -6.08
N ARG A 38 -9.37 15.12 -5.23
CA ARG A 38 -8.02 15.63 -5.53
C ARG A 38 -6.98 14.51 -5.34
N PRO A 39 -7.04 13.44 -6.14
CA PRO A 39 -6.11 12.35 -6.00
C PRO A 39 -4.70 12.78 -6.41
N PHE A 40 -3.72 12.14 -5.80
CA PHE A 40 -2.31 12.29 -6.11
C PHE A 40 -1.70 10.90 -6.27
N ILE A 41 -0.47 10.85 -6.81
CA ILE A 41 0.29 9.62 -6.86
C ILE A 41 0.58 9.17 -5.43
N ASN A 42 -0.08 8.09 -5.01
CA ASN A 42 0.05 7.55 -3.66
C ASN A 42 1.23 6.58 -3.59
N PHE A 43 2.42 7.14 -3.38
CA PHE A 43 3.63 6.36 -3.12
C PHE A 43 3.55 5.55 -1.81
N GLY A 44 2.66 5.92 -0.89
CA GLY A 44 2.43 5.14 0.33
C GLY A 44 1.97 3.71 0.05
N ASN A 45 1.08 3.50 -0.93
CA ASN A 45 0.64 2.15 -1.31
C ASN A 45 1.81 1.29 -1.82
N THR A 46 2.67 1.90 -2.63
CA THR A 46 3.90 1.27 -3.14
C THR A 46 4.84 0.90 -1.99
N LEU A 47 5.07 1.82 -1.06
CA LEU A 47 5.95 1.61 0.10
C LEU A 47 5.37 0.59 1.09
N ALA A 48 4.05 0.55 1.26
CA ALA A 48 3.37 -0.46 2.07
C ALA A 48 3.51 -1.86 1.46
N ALA A 49 3.33 -2.01 0.15
CA ALA A 49 3.57 -3.27 -0.55
C ALA A 49 5.02 -3.75 -0.38
N LEU A 50 5.99 -2.85 -0.46
CA LEU A 50 7.40 -3.15 -0.16
C LEU A 50 7.60 -3.61 1.29
N ALA A 51 7.00 -2.91 2.25
CA ALA A 51 7.08 -3.29 3.67
C ALA A 51 6.57 -4.72 3.89
N ILE A 52 5.48 -5.11 3.24
CA ILE A 52 4.92 -6.47 3.30
C ILE A 52 5.87 -7.49 2.67
N LEU A 53 6.47 -7.17 1.51
CA LEU A 53 7.45 -8.05 0.87
C LEU A 53 8.69 -8.28 1.76
N PHE A 54 9.25 -7.23 2.37
CA PHE A 54 10.47 -7.31 3.17
C PHE A 54 10.26 -7.83 4.60
N LEU A 55 9.25 -7.32 5.31
CA LEU A 55 9.00 -7.61 6.72
C LEU A 55 8.02 -8.78 6.94
N GLY A 56 7.30 -9.18 5.90
CA GLY A 56 6.26 -10.21 5.98
C GLY A 56 4.90 -9.65 6.36
N PHE A 57 3.90 -10.53 6.47
CA PHE A 57 2.51 -10.15 6.72
C PHE A 57 2.32 -9.33 8.01
N ARG A 58 2.72 -9.84 9.19
CA ARG A 58 2.49 -9.12 10.46
C ARG A 58 3.14 -7.74 10.46
N ASN A 59 4.46 -7.69 10.32
CA ASN A 59 5.21 -6.46 10.50
C ASN A 59 5.06 -5.49 9.32
N GLY A 60 4.97 -6.01 8.10
CA GLY A 60 4.72 -5.18 6.93
C GLY A 60 3.30 -4.60 6.91
N ALA A 61 2.28 -5.39 7.28
CA ALA A 61 0.93 -4.87 7.42
C ALA A 61 0.83 -3.83 8.53
N LEU A 62 1.47 -4.06 9.69
CA LEU A 62 1.52 -3.07 10.77
C LEU A 62 2.20 -1.77 10.32
N ALA A 63 3.34 -1.86 9.61
CA ALA A 63 4.00 -0.69 9.05
C ALA A 63 3.08 0.07 8.08
N GLY A 64 2.37 -0.64 7.21
CA GLY A 64 1.40 -0.06 6.29
C GLY A 64 0.21 0.60 7.01
N ILE A 65 -0.39 -0.08 7.99
CA ILE A 65 -1.54 0.40 8.77
C ILE A 65 -1.15 1.65 9.55
N ILE A 66 0.00 1.64 10.23
CA ILE A 66 0.48 2.78 11.01
C ILE A 66 0.88 3.94 10.09
N GLY A 67 1.59 3.66 9.00
CA GLY A 67 2.05 4.69 8.06
C GLY A 67 0.90 5.35 7.29
N LEU A 68 0.08 4.55 6.62
CA LEU A 68 -1.05 5.02 5.79
C LEU A 68 -2.22 5.51 6.66
N GLY A 69 -2.62 4.72 7.66
CA GLY A 69 -3.70 5.11 8.57
C GLY A 69 -3.32 6.29 9.45
N GLY A 70 -2.06 6.36 9.92
CA GLY A 70 -1.55 7.51 10.65
C GLY A 70 -1.50 8.78 9.79
N PHE A 71 -1.18 8.65 8.50
CA PHE A 71 -1.30 9.75 7.54
C PHE A 71 -2.72 10.30 7.48
N ASP A 72 -3.71 9.43 7.29
CA ASP A 72 -5.10 9.85 7.19
C ASP A 72 -5.62 10.52 8.47
N ILE A 73 -5.27 9.97 9.63
CA ILE A 73 -5.64 10.56 10.93
C ILE A 73 -5.07 11.98 11.08
N LEU A 74 -3.80 12.18 10.72
CA LEU A 74 -3.11 13.45 10.95
C LEU A 74 -3.35 14.50 9.87
N ASN A 75 -3.87 14.11 8.70
CA ASN A 75 -4.05 15.00 7.54
C ASN A 75 -5.53 15.29 7.20
N GLY A 76 -6.45 15.08 8.14
CA GLY A 76 -7.86 15.46 8.00
C GLY A 76 -8.79 14.40 7.42
N TYR A 77 -8.31 13.15 7.28
CA TYR A 77 -9.08 11.99 6.82
C TYR A 77 -9.36 10.98 7.96
N ALA A 78 -9.36 11.45 9.21
CA ALA A 78 -9.52 10.57 10.38
C ALA A 78 -10.77 9.69 10.33
N ALA A 79 -11.89 10.22 9.83
CA ALA A 79 -13.16 9.49 9.73
C ALA A 79 -13.13 8.32 8.73
N THR A 80 -12.25 8.37 7.73
CA THR A 80 -12.11 7.32 6.71
C THR A 80 -10.83 6.49 6.91
N SER A 81 -9.94 6.89 7.82
CA SER A 81 -8.67 6.21 8.09
C SER A 81 -8.78 4.70 8.36
N TRP A 82 -9.84 4.27 9.04
CA TRP A 82 -10.08 2.84 9.30
C TRP A 82 -10.32 2.04 8.01
N LEU A 83 -10.91 2.65 6.97
CA LEU A 83 -11.05 2.03 5.65
C LEU A 83 -9.68 1.82 5.01
N THR A 84 -8.80 2.83 5.07
CA THR A 84 -7.42 2.70 4.58
C THR A 84 -6.67 1.58 5.30
N MET A 85 -6.80 1.49 6.63
CA MET A 85 -6.18 0.42 7.41
C MET A 85 -6.68 -0.97 6.98
N LEU A 86 -7.99 -1.11 6.69
CA LEU A 86 -8.56 -2.33 6.16
C LEU A 86 -8.04 -2.67 4.76
N GLU A 87 -7.91 -1.67 3.87
CA GLU A 87 -7.35 -1.89 2.54
C GLU A 87 -5.92 -2.41 2.61
N VAL A 88 -5.09 -1.85 3.50
CA VAL A 88 -3.73 -2.34 3.73
C VAL A 88 -3.73 -3.80 4.15
N LEU A 89 -4.63 -4.18 5.06
CA LEU A 89 -4.74 -5.55 5.52
C LEU A 89 -5.11 -6.50 4.38
N VAL A 90 -6.09 -6.14 3.55
CA VAL A 90 -6.51 -6.94 2.39
C VAL A 90 -5.36 -7.09 1.39
N VAL A 91 -4.67 -5.99 1.05
CA VAL A 91 -3.49 -6.03 0.17
C VAL A 91 -2.38 -6.89 0.77
N ALA A 92 -2.16 -6.82 2.08
CA ALA A 92 -1.17 -7.66 2.76
C ALA A 92 -1.49 -9.15 2.68
N VAL A 93 -2.76 -9.54 2.83
CA VAL A 93 -3.20 -10.93 2.66
C VAL A 93 -2.91 -11.41 1.24
N VAL A 94 -3.25 -10.61 0.23
CA VAL A 94 -3.01 -10.97 -1.17
C VAL A 94 -1.53 -11.10 -1.48
N ILE A 95 -0.72 -10.11 -1.10
CA ILE A 95 0.73 -10.13 -1.31
C ILE A 95 1.34 -11.36 -0.65
N GLU A 96 1.06 -11.61 0.64
CA GLU A 96 1.64 -12.74 1.37
C GLU A 96 1.15 -14.08 0.81
N GLY A 97 -0.13 -14.18 0.44
CA GLY A 97 -0.70 -15.39 -0.15
C GLY A 97 -0.03 -15.76 -1.47
N ILE A 98 0.10 -14.81 -2.40
CA ILE A 98 0.76 -15.04 -3.69
C ILE A 98 2.25 -15.35 -3.48
N TYR A 99 2.91 -14.64 -2.56
CA TYR A 99 4.33 -14.87 -2.31
C TYR A 99 4.62 -16.25 -1.71
N ARG A 100 3.70 -16.75 -0.86
CA ARG A 100 3.75 -18.11 -0.33
C ARG A 100 3.57 -19.16 -1.42
N VAL A 101 2.67 -18.94 -2.39
CA VAL A 101 2.49 -19.82 -3.56
C VAL A 101 3.78 -19.91 -4.37
N PHE A 102 4.54 -18.83 -4.47
CA PHE A 102 5.86 -18.84 -5.11
C PHE A 102 7.00 -19.33 -4.20
N HIS A 103 6.70 -19.99 -3.07
CA HIS A 103 7.67 -20.50 -2.11
C HIS A 103 8.69 -19.44 -1.65
N TYR A 104 8.26 -18.18 -1.55
CA TYR A 104 9.12 -17.06 -1.19
C TYR A 104 10.35 -16.91 -2.09
N GLN A 105 10.18 -17.21 -3.39
CA GLN A 105 11.21 -16.96 -4.37
C GLN A 105 11.16 -15.51 -4.87
N ASP A 106 12.28 -14.82 -4.78
CA ASP A 106 12.38 -13.39 -5.10
C ASP A 106 12.76 -13.14 -6.58
N SER A 107 12.26 -13.97 -7.50
CA SER A 107 12.53 -13.80 -8.94
C SER A 107 11.86 -12.53 -9.46
N LYS A 108 12.50 -11.85 -10.43
CA LYS A 108 11.95 -10.64 -11.08
C LYS A 108 10.50 -10.85 -11.53
N LYS A 109 10.20 -12.00 -12.12
CA LYS A 109 8.85 -12.36 -12.59
C LYS A 109 7.83 -12.40 -11.45
N TYR A 110 8.18 -13.01 -10.32
CA TYR A 110 7.28 -13.17 -9.19
C TYR A 110 7.00 -11.86 -8.47
N ILE A 111 8.02 -11.02 -8.28
CA ILE A 111 7.84 -9.69 -7.68
C ILE A 111 6.96 -8.80 -8.57
N ILE A 112 7.14 -8.85 -9.90
CA ILE A 112 6.25 -8.15 -10.84
C ILE A 112 4.81 -8.67 -10.73
N MET A 113 4.60 -9.98 -10.71
CA MET A 113 3.25 -10.56 -10.54
C MET A 113 2.59 -10.15 -9.23
N ILE A 114 3.34 -10.15 -8.11
CA ILE A 114 2.84 -9.70 -6.81
C ILE A 114 2.49 -8.21 -6.85
N ALA A 115 3.32 -7.37 -7.48
CA ALA A 115 3.05 -5.94 -7.60
C ALA A 115 1.78 -5.65 -8.44
N ILE A 116 1.59 -6.38 -9.54
CA ILE A 116 0.38 -6.29 -10.37
C ILE A 116 -0.84 -6.72 -9.56
N ALA A 117 -0.76 -7.84 -8.82
CA ALA A 117 -1.86 -8.33 -8.00
C ALA A 117 -2.21 -7.36 -6.85
N ALA A 118 -1.20 -6.75 -6.22
CA ALA A 118 -1.40 -5.72 -5.21
C ALA A 118 -2.12 -4.49 -5.79
N GLY A 119 -1.70 -4.02 -6.97
CA GLY A 119 -2.37 -2.94 -7.68
C GLY A 119 -3.81 -3.29 -8.05
N ALA A 120 -4.04 -4.47 -8.63
CA ALA A 120 -5.38 -4.93 -8.98
C ALA A 120 -6.30 -5.02 -7.76
N THR A 121 -5.80 -5.56 -6.64
CA THR A 121 -6.52 -5.61 -5.37
C THR A 121 -6.88 -4.19 -4.92
N LYS A 122 -5.94 -3.25 -5.01
CA LYS A 122 -6.18 -1.86 -4.62
C LYS A 122 -7.25 -1.18 -5.46
N ILE A 123 -7.32 -1.45 -6.77
CA ILE A 123 -8.41 -0.94 -7.62
C ILE A 123 -9.77 -1.36 -7.09
N VAL A 124 -9.92 -2.65 -6.77
CA VAL A 124 -11.19 -3.21 -6.28
C VAL A 124 -11.53 -2.67 -4.89
N THR A 125 -10.56 -2.69 -3.97
CA THR A 125 -10.81 -2.24 -2.59
C THR A 125 -11.11 -0.75 -2.55
N SER A 126 -10.37 0.08 -3.31
CA SER A 126 -10.58 1.52 -3.32
C SER A 126 -11.91 1.89 -3.96
N TYR A 127 -12.41 1.13 -4.93
CA TYR A 127 -13.77 1.31 -5.44
C TYR A 127 -14.82 1.07 -4.35
N CYS A 128 -14.70 -0.03 -3.61
CA CYS A 128 -15.59 -0.33 -2.48
C CYS A 128 -15.52 0.75 -1.40
N VAL A 129 -14.31 1.20 -1.06
CA VAL A 129 -14.10 2.28 -0.08
C VAL A 129 -14.75 3.58 -0.57
N SER A 130 -14.55 3.99 -1.82
CA SER A 130 -15.20 5.20 -2.37
C SER A 130 -16.73 5.14 -2.28
N ILE A 131 -17.33 3.96 -2.47
CA ILE A 131 -18.79 3.79 -2.31
C ILE A 131 -19.17 4.00 -0.84
N VAL A 132 -18.46 3.35 0.08
CA VAL A 132 -18.73 3.46 1.52
C VAL A 132 -18.56 4.91 1.98
N GLU A 133 -17.50 5.59 1.57
CA GLU A 133 -17.26 7.00 1.86
C GLU A 133 -18.40 7.89 1.37
N ALA A 134 -18.82 7.71 0.11
CA ALA A 134 -19.93 8.48 -0.46
C ALA A 134 -21.25 8.24 0.33
N LEU A 135 -21.50 7.01 0.77
CA LEU A 135 -22.67 6.68 1.58
C LEU A 135 -22.59 7.27 3.01
N MET A 136 -21.39 7.33 3.60
CA MET A 136 -21.17 7.94 4.92
C MET A 136 -21.52 9.44 4.94
N VAL A 137 -21.35 10.13 3.82
CA VAL A 137 -21.76 11.54 3.66
C VAL A 137 -23.25 11.70 3.33
N GLY A 138 -24.00 10.59 3.27
CA GLY A 138 -25.45 10.59 3.02
C GLY A 138 -25.85 10.69 1.55
N THR A 139 -24.94 10.42 0.62
CA THR A 139 -25.29 10.41 -0.81
C THR A 139 -26.18 9.23 -1.17
N ALA A 140 -27.05 9.40 -2.16
CA ALA A 140 -27.87 8.31 -2.68
C ALA A 140 -26.99 7.23 -3.32
N PHE A 141 -27.35 5.96 -3.13
CA PHE A 141 -26.55 4.81 -3.60
C PHE A 141 -26.20 4.85 -5.09
N LYS A 142 -27.14 5.26 -5.96
CA LYS A 142 -26.86 5.41 -7.40
C LYS A 142 -25.81 6.49 -7.67
N THR A 143 -25.86 7.60 -6.95
CA THR A 143 -24.88 8.68 -7.06
C THR A 143 -23.51 8.25 -6.53
N ALA A 144 -23.47 7.51 -5.42
CA ALA A 144 -22.25 6.94 -4.86
C ALA A 144 -21.55 5.99 -5.85
N LEU A 145 -22.30 5.12 -6.54
CA LEU A 145 -21.77 4.21 -7.55
C LEU A 145 -21.14 4.97 -8.73
N VAL A 146 -21.82 6.00 -9.24
CA VAL A 146 -21.32 6.81 -10.36
C VAL A 146 -20.08 7.60 -9.92
N ALA A 147 -20.12 8.27 -8.77
CA ALA A 147 -18.98 9.01 -8.24
C ALA A 147 -17.74 8.12 -8.02
N SER A 148 -17.94 6.92 -7.48
CA SER A 148 -16.86 5.94 -7.27
C SER A 148 -16.32 5.41 -8.59
N PHE A 149 -17.17 5.26 -9.62
CA PHE A 149 -16.71 4.85 -10.93
C PHE A 149 -15.85 5.95 -11.58
N LEU A 150 -16.20 7.22 -11.36
CA LEU A 150 -15.43 8.37 -11.85
C LEU A 150 -14.10 8.57 -11.11
N SER A 151 -13.90 8.01 -9.91
CA SER A 151 -12.62 8.04 -9.19
C SER A 151 -11.66 6.92 -9.62
N LEU A 152 -12.16 5.85 -10.25
CA LEU A 152 -11.34 4.72 -10.72
C LEU A 152 -10.14 5.09 -11.59
N PRO A 153 -10.22 6.02 -12.56
CA PRO A 153 -9.08 6.35 -13.41
C PRO A 153 -7.84 6.76 -12.61
N ALA A 154 -8.02 7.54 -11.55
CA ALA A 154 -6.92 7.95 -10.67
C ALA A 154 -6.33 6.75 -9.90
N THR A 155 -7.18 5.84 -9.43
CA THR A 155 -6.78 4.61 -8.75
C THR A 155 -6.03 3.66 -9.69
N VAL A 156 -6.45 3.58 -10.95
CA VAL A 156 -5.77 2.79 -11.99
C VAL A 156 -4.38 3.35 -12.24
N ILE A 157 -4.23 4.67 -12.39
CA ILE A 157 -2.91 5.31 -12.54
C ILE A 157 -2.02 5.01 -11.33
N ASN A 158 -2.56 5.12 -10.12
CA ASN A 158 -1.86 4.76 -8.89
C ASN A 158 -1.43 3.29 -8.87
N SER A 159 -2.28 2.39 -9.32
CA SER A 159 -2.01 0.95 -9.32
C SER A 159 -0.96 0.57 -10.37
N ILE A 160 -0.95 1.24 -11.52
CA ILE A 160 0.11 1.12 -12.53
C ILE A 160 1.44 1.64 -11.95
N SER A 161 1.42 2.79 -11.28
CA SER A 161 2.60 3.34 -10.59
C SER A 161 3.13 2.34 -9.56
N THR A 162 2.28 1.75 -8.72
CA THR A 162 2.68 0.70 -7.78
C THR A 162 3.24 -0.53 -8.48
N ALA A 163 2.62 -1.01 -9.56
CA ALA A 163 3.09 -2.17 -10.32
C ALA A 163 4.49 -1.98 -10.92
N ILE A 164 4.86 -0.74 -11.29
CA ILE A 164 6.17 -0.39 -11.82
C ILE A 164 7.18 -0.11 -10.70
N CYS A 165 6.80 0.70 -9.71
CA CYS A 165 7.69 1.16 -8.66
C CYS A 165 8.05 0.04 -7.68
N VAL A 166 7.13 -0.88 -7.34
CA VAL A 166 7.41 -1.95 -6.38
C VAL A 166 8.57 -2.84 -6.84
N PRO A 167 8.61 -3.41 -8.06
CA PRO A 167 9.74 -4.21 -8.49
C PRO A 167 11.07 -3.45 -8.51
N ILE A 168 11.07 -2.20 -9.02
CA ILE A 168 12.28 -1.37 -9.09
C ILE A 168 12.83 -1.11 -7.68
N LEU A 169 11.99 -0.61 -6.79
CA LEU A 169 12.36 -0.28 -5.42
C LEU A 169 12.72 -1.53 -4.63
N TYR A 170 12.05 -2.66 -4.87
CA TYR A 170 12.36 -3.93 -4.22
C TYR A 170 13.79 -4.38 -4.54
N PHE A 171 14.20 -4.40 -5.80
CA PHE A 171 15.56 -4.83 -6.16
C PHE A 171 16.63 -3.82 -5.73
N LEU A 172 16.32 -2.51 -5.78
CA LEU A 172 17.21 -1.47 -5.28
C LEU A 172 17.42 -1.59 -3.76
N ALA A 173 16.33 -1.69 -3.01
CA ALA A 173 16.38 -1.85 -1.55
C ALA A 173 17.05 -3.17 -1.16
N LYS A 174 16.77 -4.27 -1.86
CA LYS A 174 17.44 -5.56 -1.64
C LYS A 174 18.95 -5.43 -1.79
N LYS A 175 19.44 -4.72 -2.81
CA LYS A 175 20.88 -4.47 -2.99
C LYS A 175 21.47 -3.71 -1.80
N ILE A 176 20.77 -2.68 -1.31
CA ILE A 176 21.20 -1.86 -0.17
C ILE A 176 21.20 -2.69 1.11
N PHE A 177 20.14 -3.45 1.39
CA PHE A 177 20.03 -4.28 2.59
C PHE A 177 21.05 -5.42 2.61
N THR A 178 21.40 -6.02 1.46
CA THR A 178 22.52 -6.97 1.39
C THR A 178 23.85 -6.28 1.67
N ALA A 179 24.12 -5.12 1.05
CA ALA A 179 25.37 -4.39 1.24
C ALA A 179 25.58 -3.97 2.71
N ALA A 180 24.50 -3.50 3.35
CA ALA A 180 24.52 -3.04 4.74
C ALA A 180 24.38 -4.18 5.78
N HIS A 181 24.53 -5.46 5.38
CA HIS A 181 24.41 -6.63 6.26
C HIS A 181 23.07 -6.71 7.02
N PHE A 182 22.03 -6.01 6.55
CA PHE A 182 20.71 -6.02 7.17
C PHE A 182 19.94 -7.34 6.93
N MET A 183 20.43 -8.21 6.04
CA MET A 183 19.79 -9.49 5.70
C MET A 183 20.50 -10.74 6.24
N ASN A 184 21.67 -10.62 6.86
CA ASN A 184 22.28 -11.69 7.65
C ASN A 184 21.60 -11.82 9.02
#